data_AF-A0A660S561-F1
#
_entry.id   AF-A0A660S561-F1
#
_cell.length_a   1.000
_cell.length_b   1.000
_cell.length_c   1.000
_cell.angle_alpha   90.00
_cell.angle_beta   90.00
_cell.angle_gamma   90.00
#
_symmetry.space_group_name_H-M   'P 1'
#
loop_
_entity.id
_entity.type
_entity.pdbx_description
1 polymer ?
#
loop_
_entity_poly.entity_id
_entity_poly.type
_entity_poly.pdbx_seq_one_letter_code
_entity_poly.pdbx_strand_id
1 'polypeptide(L)'
;MAIKKRNMLCIKKKENLDIGHLLLYNPYKNILSNFMELATKKEAKDFDPVAKVYHGLLSAPPEIRDYYEALLGVTSYYQASKGGRGRYIEKKLASSFDFCSLDIKLSQIPFWLTHPTIHKKKGIFTQRGLSTSEKRLIRRFPWDWIGNNDEETDIGSIIKNEKKTMVLMEIKNRVDSGGTAARREIWTSQKFGIILDHLIENKKIYRRHESGGIEDFSFTEMLSHFKIQCLEMYIGILFDITDAPASIDVDKRNGFYSSNKEGFNYLLDKTKNSEKFEIIDVDDERLQVEAKHKPSNTIVKCGALYGNEVTEKLFRKKVPVSDLLLLRYDDIWLSQLVAISERANLLKFGKNYTTILKEILIKDWNVRRLYDEFINSEGSEETLNKLMNFLLNKYSESFPSEFCLSSKEKDEYLSDVIQFLGSVEA
;
A
#
# COMPACT_ATOMS: atom_id res chain seq x y z
N MET A 1 -8.94 -1.10 38.03
CA MET A 1 -7.91 -0.98 36.97
C MET A 1 -8.56 -0.24 35.81
N ALA A 2 -7.88 0.69 35.12
CA ALA A 2 -8.54 1.60 34.18
C ALA A 2 -8.76 0.93 32.81
N ILE A 3 -10.02 0.89 32.37
CA ILE A 3 -10.41 0.54 31.01
C ILE A 3 -9.69 1.49 30.04
N LYS A 4 -8.92 0.94 29.10
CA LYS A 4 -8.07 1.74 28.22
C LYS A 4 -8.69 1.92 26.84
N LYS A 5 -8.91 3.18 26.45
CA LYS A 5 -9.23 3.54 25.07
C LYS A 5 -8.06 3.23 24.14
N ARG A 6 -8.36 2.59 23.00
CA ARG A 6 -7.45 2.23 21.92
C ARG A 6 -7.57 3.24 20.78
N ASN A 7 -6.48 3.48 20.06
CA ASN A 7 -6.49 4.36 18.90
C ASN A 7 -6.95 3.58 17.67
N MET A 8 -8.27 3.49 17.47
CA MET A 8 -8.87 2.76 16.34
C MET A 8 -9.23 3.73 15.20
N LEU A 9 -8.78 3.45 13.98
CA LEU A 9 -9.14 4.18 12.77
C LEU A 9 -10.54 3.80 12.30
N CYS A 10 -10.86 2.51 12.30
CA CYS A 10 -12.08 1.99 11.69
C CYS A 10 -13.35 2.23 12.51
N ILE A 11 -13.24 2.81 13.71
CA ILE A 11 -14.40 3.31 14.48
C ILE A 11 -14.74 4.77 14.15
N LYS A 12 -13.85 5.49 13.46
CA LYS A 12 -14.06 6.90 13.12
C LYS A 12 -15.01 7.05 11.95
N LYS A 13 -15.73 8.17 11.90
CA LYS A 13 -16.61 8.50 10.80
C LYS A 13 -15.82 8.74 9.52
N LYS A 14 -16.03 7.87 8.53
CA LYS A 14 -15.27 7.84 7.28
C LYS A 14 -15.29 9.18 6.54
N GLU A 15 -16.43 9.87 6.57
CA GLU A 15 -16.65 11.17 5.94
C GLU A 15 -15.75 12.30 6.50
N ASN A 16 -15.26 12.14 7.73
CA ASN A 16 -14.41 13.13 8.40
C ASN A 16 -12.91 12.84 8.24
N LEU A 17 -12.54 11.72 7.60
CA LEU A 17 -11.16 11.30 7.46
C LEU A 17 -10.48 12.02 6.30
N ASP A 18 -9.25 12.49 6.52
CA ASP A 18 -8.41 12.97 5.43
C ASP A 18 -8.00 11.82 4.49
N ILE A 19 -7.44 12.17 3.34
CA ILE A 19 -7.06 11.21 2.31
C ILE A 19 -6.09 10.15 2.82
N GLY A 20 -5.12 10.51 3.67
CA GLY A 20 -4.14 9.56 4.21
C GLY A 20 -4.80 8.48 5.06
N HIS A 21 -5.77 8.87 5.88
CA HIS A 21 -6.56 7.95 6.69
C HIS A 21 -7.52 7.10 5.85
N LEU A 22 -8.17 7.68 4.83
CA LEU A 22 -9.03 6.95 3.91
C LEU A 22 -8.30 5.83 3.15
N LEU A 23 -7.00 6.01 2.88
CA LEU A 23 -6.16 4.99 2.24
C LEU A 23 -6.01 3.73 3.10
N LEU A 24 -6.00 3.87 4.43
CA LEU A 24 -5.92 2.73 5.36
C LEU A 24 -7.29 2.19 5.76
N TYR A 25 -8.31 3.05 5.82
CA TYR A 25 -9.62 2.71 6.37
C TYR A 25 -10.24 1.47 5.71
N ASN A 26 -10.35 1.45 4.37
CA ASN A 26 -11.01 0.32 3.68
C ASN A 26 -10.18 -0.98 3.75
N PRO A 27 -8.85 -0.97 3.52
CA PRO A 27 -8.03 -2.15 3.75
C PRO A 27 -8.16 -2.71 5.17
N TYR A 28 -8.13 -1.85 6.20
CA TYR A 28 -8.28 -2.28 7.59
C TYR A 28 -9.67 -2.86 7.82
N LYS A 29 -10.75 -2.18 7.40
CA LYS A 29 -12.12 -2.70 7.50
C LYS A 29 -12.26 -4.09 6.89
N ASN A 30 -11.67 -4.34 5.71
CA ASN A 30 -11.73 -5.66 5.08
C ASN A 30 -11.04 -6.73 5.93
N ILE A 31 -9.88 -6.41 6.52
CA ILE A 31 -9.15 -7.32 7.41
C ILE A 31 -9.95 -7.57 8.70
N LEU A 32 -10.48 -6.52 9.31
CA LEU A 32 -11.28 -6.60 10.54
C LEU A 32 -12.54 -7.45 10.33
N SER A 33 -13.23 -7.28 9.21
CA SER A 33 -14.39 -8.13 8.85
C SER A 33 -14.02 -9.60 8.73
N ASN A 34 -12.86 -9.93 8.16
CA ASN A 34 -12.39 -11.31 8.08
C ASN A 34 -12.02 -11.87 9.47
N PHE A 35 -11.33 -11.08 10.30
CA PHE A 35 -11.05 -11.46 11.69
C PHE A 35 -12.34 -11.72 12.48
N MET A 36 -13.35 -10.89 12.28
CA MET A 36 -14.67 -11.07 12.89
C MET A 36 -15.32 -12.39 12.44
N GLU A 37 -15.27 -12.70 11.14
CA GLU A 37 -15.79 -13.97 10.63
C GLU A 37 -15.08 -15.18 11.25
N LEU A 38 -13.75 -15.15 11.32
CA LEU A 38 -12.93 -16.19 11.96
C LEU A 38 -13.20 -16.33 13.46
N ALA A 39 -13.52 -15.24 14.15
CA ALA A 39 -13.82 -15.20 15.57
C ALA A 39 -15.27 -15.63 15.89
N THR A 40 -16.18 -15.68 14.91
CA THR A 40 -17.61 -15.98 15.17
C THR A 40 -18.13 -17.23 14.49
N LYS A 41 -17.42 -17.76 13.48
CA LYS A 41 -17.79 -18.97 12.75
C LYS A 41 -16.68 -20.00 12.80
N LYS A 42 -16.99 -21.22 13.25
CA LYS A 42 -15.99 -22.31 13.32
C LYS A 42 -15.51 -22.67 11.91
N GLU A 43 -16.47 -22.80 11.01
CA GLU A 43 -16.37 -23.19 9.61
C GLU A 43 -15.68 -22.16 8.69
N ALA A 44 -15.39 -20.95 9.18
CA ALA A 44 -14.73 -19.90 8.39
C ALA A 44 -13.31 -20.27 7.94
N LYS A 45 -12.69 -21.26 8.58
CA LYS A 45 -11.39 -21.80 8.18
C LYS A 45 -11.37 -23.29 8.51
N ASP A 46 -11.08 -24.10 7.50
CA ASP A 46 -10.77 -25.52 7.64
C ASP A 46 -9.41 -25.77 6.99
N PHE A 47 -8.57 -26.54 7.67
CA PHE A 47 -7.30 -27.02 7.15
C PHE A 47 -7.52 -28.39 6.53
N ASP A 48 -7.12 -28.57 5.28
CA ASP A 48 -7.17 -29.89 4.66
C ASP A 48 -6.25 -30.88 5.41
N PRO A 49 -6.46 -32.20 5.24
CA PRO A 49 -5.67 -33.21 5.97
C PRO A 49 -4.15 -33.06 5.78
N VAL A 50 -3.68 -32.64 4.60
CA VAL A 50 -2.25 -32.47 4.33
C VAL A 50 -1.73 -31.26 5.08
N ALA A 51 -2.44 -30.13 5.04
CA ALA A 51 -2.08 -28.94 5.82
C ALA A 51 -2.06 -29.23 7.33
N LYS A 52 -3.02 -30.03 7.83
CA LYS A 52 -3.07 -30.44 9.25
C LYS A 52 -1.85 -31.25 9.67
N VAL A 53 -1.37 -32.17 8.82
CA VAL A 53 -0.13 -32.92 9.06
C VAL A 53 1.09 -32.00 8.95
N TYR A 54 1.20 -31.24 7.85
CA TYR A 54 2.38 -30.43 7.54
C TYR A 54 2.63 -29.35 8.59
N HIS A 55 1.57 -28.69 9.07
CA HIS A 55 1.68 -27.69 10.12
C HIS A 55 1.73 -28.29 11.54
N GLY A 56 1.66 -29.62 11.69
CA GLY A 56 1.72 -30.29 12.98
C GLY A 56 0.46 -30.14 13.84
N LEU A 57 -0.69 -29.73 13.26
CA LEU A 57 -1.96 -29.59 13.99
C LEU A 57 -2.42 -30.91 14.62
N LEU A 58 -2.16 -32.04 13.94
CA LEU A 58 -2.49 -33.37 14.47
C LEU A 58 -1.56 -33.82 15.60
N SER A 59 -0.34 -33.28 15.65
CA SER A 59 0.68 -33.61 16.65
C SER A 59 0.70 -32.63 17.82
N ALA A 60 0.03 -31.49 17.71
CA ALA A 60 -0.05 -30.50 18.76
C ALA A 60 -0.73 -31.08 20.02
N PRO A 61 -0.16 -30.85 21.22
CA PRO A 61 -0.77 -31.24 22.48
C PRO A 61 -2.20 -30.69 22.61
N PRO A 62 -3.15 -31.46 23.16
CA PRO A 62 -4.55 -31.03 23.29
C PRO A 62 -4.73 -29.67 23.96
N GLU A 63 -3.85 -29.32 24.90
CA GLU A 63 -3.93 -28.09 25.71
C GLU A 63 -3.70 -26.81 24.90
N ILE A 64 -2.91 -26.90 23.82
CA ILE A 64 -2.56 -25.74 22.96
C ILE A 64 -3.14 -25.83 21.55
N ARG A 65 -3.73 -26.98 21.19
CA ARG A 65 -4.16 -27.27 19.81
C ARG A 65 -5.09 -26.20 19.24
N ASP A 66 -6.12 -25.82 19.98
CA ASP A 66 -7.11 -24.83 19.54
C ASP A 66 -6.49 -23.44 19.35
N TYR A 67 -5.59 -23.05 20.26
CA TYR A 67 -4.85 -21.80 20.14
C TYR A 67 -3.90 -21.81 18.94
N TYR A 68 -3.18 -22.90 18.74
CA TYR A 68 -2.26 -23.06 17.62
C TYR A 68 -2.99 -23.05 16.27
N GLU A 69 -4.13 -23.74 16.18
CA GLU A 69 -5.01 -23.69 15.00
C GLU A 69 -5.54 -22.27 14.75
N ALA A 70 -6.01 -21.58 15.79
CA ALA A 70 -6.46 -20.19 15.69
C ALA A 70 -5.33 -19.26 15.21
N LEU A 71 -4.12 -19.41 15.77
CA LEU A 71 -2.93 -18.65 15.38
C LEU A 71 -2.63 -18.83 13.89
N LEU A 72 -2.53 -20.06 13.41
CA LEU A 72 -2.30 -20.35 11.98
C LEU A 72 -3.42 -19.81 11.09
N GLY A 73 -4.68 -20.01 11.49
CA GLY A 73 -5.85 -19.57 10.74
C GLY A 73 -5.87 -18.05 10.55
N VAL A 74 -5.81 -17.31 11.66
CA VAL A 74 -5.90 -15.83 11.66
C VAL A 74 -4.67 -15.19 11.02
N THR A 75 -3.47 -15.69 11.29
CA THR A 75 -2.24 -15.10 10.73
C THR A 75 -2.10 -15.37 9.23
N SER A 76 -2.57 -16.52 8.74
CA SER A 76 -2.46 -16.89 7.31
C SER A 76 -3.10 -15.84 6.39
N TYR A 77 -4.28 -15.32 6.75
CA TYR A 77 -4.95 -14.29 5.97
C TYR A 77 -4.18 -12.97 5.95
N TYR A 78 -3.77 -12.48 7.13
CA TYR A 78 -3.07 -11.20 7.25
C TYR A 78 -1.69 -11.20 6.59
N GLN A 79 -0.95 -12.32 6.70
CA GLN A 79 0.37 -12.47 6.10
C GLN A 79 0.33 -12.70 4.59
N ALA A 80 -0.73 -13.33 4.06
CA ALA A 80 -0.92 -13.49 2.62
C ALA A 80 -1.37 -12.20 1.92
N SER A 81 -1.96 -11.25 2.65
CA SER A 81 -2.35 -9.91 2.15
C SER A 81 -1.14 -8.97 1.98
N LYS A 82 -0.09 -9.42 1.27
CA LYS A 82 1.15 -8.66 1.06
C LYS A 82 0.96 -7.49 0.08
N GLY A 83 0.12 -7.66 -0.93
CA GLY A 83 -0.08 -6.66 -2.00
C GLY A 83 -0.66 -5.32 -1.53
N GLY A 84 -1.42 -5.31 -0.43
CA GLY A 84 -2.01 -4.07 0.11
C GLY A 84 -1.01 -3.11 0.74
N ARG A 85 0.14 -3.60 1.23
CA ARG A 85 1.12 -2.81 1.99
C ARG A 85 1.99 -1.92 1.09
N GLY A 86 2.53 -2.47 0.00
CA GLY A 86 3.26 -1.68 -1.02
C GLY A 86 2.36 -0.61 -1.63
N ARG A 87 1.14 -1.04 -1.99
CA ARG A 87 0.13 -0.15 -2.57
C ARG A 87 -0.27 1.01 -1.66
N TYR A 88 -0.26 0.82 -0.33
CA TYR A 88 -0.52 1.91 0.60
C TYR A 88 0.56 2.99 0.53
N ILE A 89 1.85 2.59 0.54
CA ILE A 89 2.98 3.53 0.50
C ILE A 89 2.96 4.33 -0.80
N GLU A 90 2.74 3.66 -1.93
CA GLU A 90 2.59 4.32 -3.23
C GLU A 90 1.48 5.37 -3.16
N LYS A 91 0.26 4.98 -2.73
CA LYS A 91 -0.87 5.89 -2.61
C LYS A 91 -0.62 7.04 -1.63
N LYS A 92 0.12 6.81 -0.55
CA LYS A 92 0.49 7.84 0.42
C LYS A 92 1.44 8.86 -0.21
N LEU A 93 2.45 8.41 -0.94
CA LEU A 93 3.37 9.28 -1.68
C LEU A 93 2.62 10.11 -2.75
N ALA A 94 1.79 9.47 -3.57
CA ALA A 94 1.03 10.18 -4.60
C ALA A 94 0.01 11.16 -4.02
N SER A 95 -0.65 10.82 -2.90
CA SER A 95 -1.60 11.73 -2.26
C SER A 95 -0.93 12.93 -1.58
N SER A 96 0.36 12.86 -1.26
CA SER A 96 1.08 13.93 -0.53
C SER A 96 1.25 15.21 -1.33
N PHE A 97 1.26 15.15 -2.67
CA PHE A 97 1.44 16.32 -3.55
C PHE A 97 0.57 16.24 -4.79
N ASP A 98 0.05 17.39 -5.26
CA ASP A 98 -0.92 17.46 -6.37
C ASP A 98 -0.37 17.03 -7.72
N PHE A 99 0.92 17.21 -7.93
CA PHE A 99 1.61 16.89 -9.18
C PHE A 99 2.15 15.46 -9.23
N CYS A 100 1.85 14.64 -8.21
CA CYS A 100 2.27 13.24 -8.10
C CYS A 100 1.09 12.28 -8.35
N SER A 101 1.32 11.22 -9.11
CA SER A 101 0.33 10.23 -9.55
C SER A 101 0.88 8.81 -9.44
N LEU A 102 -0.01 7.82 -9.56
CA LEU A 102 0.27 6.38 -9.46
C LEU A 102 0.06 5.70 -10.81
N ASP A 103 0.70 4.55 -11.03
CA ASP A 103 0.44 3.67 -12.18
C ASP A 103 0.63 4.42 -13.50
N ILE A 104 1.81 5.02 -13.67
CA ILE A 104 2.11 5.74 -14.90
C ILE A 104 2.47 4.72 -15.98
N LYS A 105 1.45 4.31 -16.74
CA LYS A 105 1.62 3.56 -17.98
C LYS A 105 2.08 4.46 -19.11
N LEU A 106 2.98 3.97 -19.95
CA LEU A 106 3.42 4.69 -21.15
C LEU A 106 2.23 5.13 -22.00
N SER A 107 1.29 4.22 -22.27
CA SER A 107 0.05 4.49 -23.01
C SER A 107 -0.80 5.61 -22.41
N GLN A 108 -0.67 5.87 -21.11
CA GLN A 108 -1.47 6.87 -20.39
C GLN A 108 -0.72 8.18 -20.16
N ILE A 109 0.56 8.30 -20.53
CA ILE A 109 1.33 9.54 -20.33
C ILE A 109 0.63 10.75 -20.98
N PRO A 110 0.14 10.71 -22.23
CA PRO A 110 -0.56 11.86 -22.81
C PRO A 110 -1.80 12.28 -22.01
N PHE A 111 -2.56 11.30 -21.51
CA PHE A 111 -3.71 11.56 -20.64
C PHE A 111 -3.28 12.16 -19.30
N TRP A 112 -2.25 11.60 -18.67
CA TRP A 112 -1.72 12.06 -17.40
C TRP A 112 -1.19 13.50 -17.49
N LEU A 113 -0.46 13.84 -18.56
CA LEU A 113 0.06 15.19 -18.79
C LEU A 113 -1.06 16.21 -19.03
N THR A 114 -2.18 15.78 -19.63
CA THR A 114 -3.34 16.66 -19.93
C THR A 114 -4.30 16.79 -18.73
N HIS A 115 -4.55 15.70 -18.02
CA HIS A 115 -5.53 15.58 -16.94
C HIS A 115 -4.95 14.90 -15.69
N PRO A 116 -3.91 15.49 -15.06
CA PRO A 116 -3.16 14.84 -13.97
C PRO A 116 -4.04 14.53 -12.76
N THR A 117 -4.99 15.42 -12.42
CA THR A 117 -5.91 15.24 -11.29
C THR A 117 -6.84 14.05 -11.49
N ILE A 118 -7.37 13.86 -12.71
CA ILE A 118 -8.27 12.75 -13.03
C ILE A 118 -7.48 11.44 -13.06
N HIS A 119 -6.27 11.46 -13.61
CA HIS A 119 -5.36 10.31 -13.59
C HIS A 119 -5.02 9.89 -12.15
N LYS A 120 -4.61 10.83 -11.30
CA LYS A 120 -4.35 10.61 -9.86
C LYS A 120 -5.56 10.01 -9.15
N LYS A 121 -6.74 10.61 -9.36
CA LYS A 121 -8.00 10.15 -8.76
C LYS A 121 -8.34 8.72 -9.18
N LYS A 122 -8.14 8.38 -10.46
CA LYS A 122 -8.29 7.01 -10.99
C LYS A 122 -7.31 6.04 -10.31
N GLY A 123 -6.04 6.42 -10.14
CA GLY A 123 -5.04 5.56 -9.46
C GLY A 123 -5.38 5.31 -7.98
N ILE A 124 -5.81 6.34 -7.26
CA ILE A 124 -6.12 6.24 -5.83
C ILE A 124 -7.43 5.46 -5.59
N PHE A 125 -8.50 5.83 -6.29
CA PHE A 125 -9.87 5.37 -6.01
C PHE A 125 -10.43 4.41 -7.06
N THR A 126 -9.62 3.99 -8.04
CA THR A 126 -10.05 3.19 -9.21
C THR A 126 -11.12 3.89 -10.06
N GLN A 127 -11.68 3.21 -11.06
CA GLN A 127 -12.80 3.74 -11.83
C GLN A 127 -14.05 4.02 -10.99
N ARG A 128 -14.20 3.37 -9.83
CA ARG A 128 -15.37 3.59 -8.95
C ARG A 128 -15.38 4.99 -8.36
N GLY A 129 -14.22 5.62 -8.16
CA GLY A 129 -14.11 6.99 -7.67
C GLY A 129 -14.40 8.07 -8.71
N LEU A 130 -14.49 7.72 -10.00
CA LEU A 130 -14.68 8.70 -11.07
C LEU A 130 -16.16 8.98 -11.37
N SER A 131 -16.46 10.24 -11.69
CA SER A 131 -17.77 10.66 -12.19
C SER A 131 -18.04 10.14 -13.59
N THR A 132 -19.31 10.17 -14.02
CA THR A 132 -19.71 9.77 -15.38
C THR A 132 -19.02 10.64 -16.45
N SER A 133 -18.83 11.93 -16.20
CA SER A 133 -18.14 12.84 -17.12
C SER A 133 -16.64 12.54 -17.20
N GLU A 134 -15.98 12.30 -16.07
CA GLU A 134 -14.56 11.90 -16.02
C GLU A 134 -14.33 10.57 -16.77
N LYS A 135 -15.21 9.58 -16.57
CA LYS A 135 -15.18 8.29 -17.31
C LYS A 135 -15.40 8.48 -18.81
N ARG A 136 -16.23 9.44 -19.22
CA ARG A 136 -16.45 9.75 -20.64
C ARG A 136 -15.23 10.45 -21.25
N LEU A 137 -14.57 11.33 -20.50
CA LEU A 137 -13.35 11.99 -20.92
C LEU A 137 -12.22 11.00 -21.18
N ILE A 138 -11.99 10.05 -20.28
CA ILE A 138 -10.98 8.98 -20.47
C ILE A 138 -11.25 8.18 -21.74
N ARG A 139 -12.50 7.76 -21.96
CA ARG A 139 -12.90 6.94 -23.13
C ARG A 139 -12.81 7.67 -24.47
N ARG A 140 -12.84 9.00 -24.45
CA ARG A 140 -12.82 9.85 -25.66
C ARG A 140 -11.53 10.65 -25.78
N PHE A 141 -10.51 10.28 -24.99
CA PHE A 141 -9.25 10.99 -25.03
C PHE A 141 -8.59 10.76 -26.39
N PRO A 142 -8.11 11.80 -27.09
CA PRO A 142 -7.74 11.72 -28.50
C PRO A 142 -6.38 11.05 -28.75
N TRP A 143 -5.82 10.33 -27.78
CA TRP A 143 -4.54 9.64 -27.91
C TRP A 143 -4.72 8.15 -27.72
N ASP A 144 -4.28 7.39 -28.70
CA ASP A 144 -4.20 5.94 -28.67
C ASP A 144 -2.75 5.48 -28.55
N TRP A 145 -2.59 4.32 -27.93
CA TRP A 145 -1.33 3.59 -27.88
C TRP A 145 -1.31 2.54 -28.99
N ILE A 146 -0.27 2.58 -29.83
CA ILE A 146 -0.06 1.64 -30.95
C ILE A 146 1.24 0.84 -30.80
N GLY A 147 1.95 1.00 -29.68
CA GLY A 147 3.18 0.25 -29.38
C GLY A 147 2.91 -1.16 -28.83
N ASN A 148 3.94 -2.01 -28.84
CA ASN A 148 3.83 -3.40 -28.38
C ASN A 148 4.08 -3.57 -26.87
N ASN A 149 4.86 -2.69 -26.25
CA ASN A 149 5.30 -2.82 -24.85
C ASN A 149 4.84 -1.61 -24.03
N ASP A 150 3.68 -1.73 -23.38
CA ASP A 150 3.09 -0.71 -22.49
C ASP A 150 3.53 -0.94 -21.04
N GLU A 151 4.71 -0.41 -20.71
CA GLU A 151 5.28 -0.52 -19.37
C GLU A 151 4.62 0.45 -18.38
N GLU A 152 4.61 0.07 -17.10
CA GLU A 152 4.03 0.83 -16.00
C GLU A 152 5.10 1.17 -14.96
N THR A 153 5.06 2.39 -14.42
CA THR A 153 5.85 2.77 -13.24
C THR A 153 4.96 3.08 -12.05
N ASP A 154 5.44 2.73 -10.84
CA ASP A 154 4.65 2.83 -9.61
C ASP A 154 4.15 4.26 -9.36
N ILE A 155 5.06 5.25 -9.49
CA ILE A 155 4.81 6.65 -9.20
C ILE A 155 5.40 7.54 -10.29
N GLY A 156 4.73 8.65 -10.60
CA GLY A 156 5.36 9.71 -11.36
C GLY A 156 4.94 11.10 -10.93
N SER A 157 5.79 12.09 -11.24
CA SER A 157 5.55 13.50 -10.95
C SER A 157 5.87 14.41 -12.13
N ILE A 158 5.11 15.50 -12.27
CA ILE A 158 5.32 16.52 -13.31
C ILE A 158 5.79 17.83 -12.65
N ILE A 159 7.07 18.16 -12.79
CA ILE A 159 7.67 19.37 -12.21
C ILE A 159 7.63 20.49 -13.25
N LYS A 160 6.59 21.33 -13.17
CA LYS A 160 6.35 22.40 -14.17
C LYS A 160 7.37 23.53 -14.11
N ASN A 161 7.96 23.79 -12.94
CA ASN A 161 8.82 24.96 -12.70
C ASN A 161 10.29 24.75 -13.13
N GLU A 162 10.68 23.53 -13.49
CA GLU A 162 12.05 23.16 -13.86
C GLU A 162 12.05 22.42 -15.20
N LYS A 163 12.31 23.13 -16.32
CA LYS A 163 12.44 22.52 -17.67
C LYS A 163 11.30 21.54 -18.03
N LYS A 164 10.12 21.71 -17.44
CA LYS A 164 9.02 20.73 -17.41
C LYS A 164 9.53 19.29 -17.30
N THR A 165 10.04 18.94 -16.12
CA THR A 165 10.62 17.63 -15.87
C THR A 165 9.52 16.60 -15.57
N MET A 166 9.60 15.45 -16.23
CA MET A 166 8.80 14.27 -15.89
C MET A 166 9.66 13.30 -15.10
N VAL A 167 9.24 12.96 -13.89
CA VAL A 167 9.90 11.95 -13.05
C VAL A 167 9.04 10.71 -13.04
N LEU A 168 9.63 9.55 -13.30
CA LEU A 168 9.05 8.22 -13.20
C LEU A 168 9.85 7.44 -12.16
N MET A 169 9.17 6.70 -11.29
CA MET A 169 9.83 6.04 -10.17
C MET A 169 9.23 4.67 -9.88
N GLU A 170 10.12 3.70 -9.69
CA GLU A 170 9.84 2.37 -9.14
C GLU A 170 10.20 2.37 -7.66
N ILE A 171 9.26 1.96 -6.78
CA ILE A 171 9.44 2.03 -5.33
C ILE A 171 9.76 0.65 -4.76
N LYS A 172 10.76 0.62 -3.88
CA LYS A 172 10.99 -0.50 -2.98
C LYS A 172 10.93 -0.01 -1.54
N ASN A 173 10.06 -0.65 -0.76
CA ASN A 173 9.83 -0.28 0.62
C ASN A 173 11.10 -0.40 1.47
N ARG A 174 11.84 -1.50 1.33
CA ARG A 174 13.08 -1.75 2.05
C ARG A 174 14.21 -2.18 1.13
N VAL A 175 15.46 -2.07 1.58
CA VAL A 175 16.65 -2.58 0.86
C VAL A 175 16.49 -4.04 0.43
N ASP A 176 15.88 -4.88 1.26
CA ASP A 176 15.64 -6.31 1.03
C ASP A 176 14.32 -6.65 0.31
N SER A 177 13.55 -5.64 -0.12
CA SER A 177 12.26 -5.86 -0.79
C SER A 177 12.43 -6.37 -2.22
N GLY A 178 11.75 -7.48 -2.53
CA GLY A 178 11.69 -8.07 -3.88
C GLY A 178 12.85 -8.99 -4.25
N GLY A 179 13.89 -9.08 -3.41
CA GLY A 179 15.09 -9.86 -3.70
C GLY A 179 15.97 -9.25 -4.80
N THR A 180 17.09 -9.90 -5.09
CA THR A 180 18.10 -9.44 -6.05
C THR A 180 17.60 -9.41 -7.50
N ALA A 181 16.73 -10.37 -7.87
CA ALA A 181 16.14 -10.44 -9.21
C ALA A 181 15.26 -9.21 -9.51
N ALA A 182 14.33 -8.87 -8.62
CA ALA A 182 13.44 -7.73 -8.82
C ALA A 182 14.18 -6.38 -8.85
N ARG A 183 15.37 -6.29 -8.22
CA ARG A 183 16.26 -5.12 -8.33
C ARG A 183 16.81 -5.01 -9.74
N ARG A 184 17.37 -6.09 -10.27
CA ARG A 184 17.97 -6.14 -11.60
C ARG A 184 16.92 -5.87 -12.69
N GLU A 185 15.74 -6.47 -12.56
CA GLU A 185 14.62 -6.33 -13.51
C GLU A 185 14.28 -4.87 -13.82
N ILE A 186 14.29 -4.00 -12.80
CA ILE A 186 13.96 -2.57 -12.97
C ILE A 186 14.86 -1.87 -14.00
N TRP A 187 16.13 -2.25 -14.09
CA TRP A 187 17.11 -1.60 -14.95
C TRP A 187 17.25 -2.24 -16.34
N THR A 188 16.96 -3.54 -16.43
CA THR A 188 17.28 -4.37 -17.62
C THR A 188 16.22 -4.29 -18.70
N SER A 189 16.03 -5.32 -19.54
CA SER A 189 15.04 -5.37 -20.64
C SER A 189 13.57 -5.42 -20.19
N GLN A 190 13.28 -4.92 -19.00
CA GLN A 190 11.97 -4.70 -18.39
C GLN A 190 11.97 -3.26 -17.83
N LYS A 191 10.82 -2.71 -17.43
CA LYS A 191 10.77 -1.41 -16.74
C LYS A 191 11.58 -0.31 -17.48
N PHE A 192 12.67 0.19 -16.91
CA PHE A 192 13.45 1.29 -17.49
C PHE A 192 14.11 0.94 -18.82
N GLY A 193 14.52 -0.31 -19.05
CA GLY A 193 15.10 -0.67 -20.34
C GLY A 193 14.08 -0.65 -21.48
N ILE A 194 12.79 -0.91 -21.21
CA ILE A 194 11.71 -0.75 -22.22
C ILE A 194 11.52 0.73 -22.56
N ILE A 195 11.57 1.62 -21.56
CA ILE A 195 11.49 3.06 -21.80
C ILE A 195 12.69 3.53 -22.62
N LEU A 196 13.89 3.04 -22.29
CA LEU A 196 15.10 3.33 -23.05
C LEU A 196 15.02 2.78 -24.49
N ASP A 197 14.43 1.60 -24.70
CA ASP A 197 14.21 1.05 -26.05
C ASP A 197 13.33 1.98 -26.89
N HIS A 198 12.24 2.51 -26.34
CA HIS A 198 11.40 3.46 -27.06
C HIS A 198 12.15 4.76 -27.44
N LEU A 199 13.13 5.17 -26.64
CA LEU A 199 14.00 6.31 -26.96
C LEU A 199 15.03 5.96 -28.06
N ILE A 200 15.64 4.77 -28.00
CA ILE A 200 16.65 4.31 -28.97
C ILE A 200 16.03 4.02 -30.33
N GLU A 201 14.97 3.19 -30.35
CA GLU A 201 14.31 2.77 -31.58
C GLU A 201 13.58 3.93 -32.27
N ASN A 202 13.08 4.88 -31.46
CA ASN A 202 12.33 6.05 -31.90
C ASN A 202 11.17 5.71 -32.86
N LYS A 203 10.55 4.53 -32.69
CA LYS A 203 9.36 4.10 -33.43
C LYS A 203 8.15 4.93 -33.02
N LYS A 204 7.21 5.10 -33.94
CA LYS A 204 5.91 5.70 -33.64
C LYS A 204 5.08 4.73 -32.81
N ILE A 205 4.71 5.14 -31.59
CA ILE A 205 4.01 4.29 -30.60
C ILE A 205 2.76 4.96 -30.03
N TYR A 206 2.53 6.24 -30.37
CA TYR A 206 1.32 6.97 -30.04
C TYR A 206 0.63 7.43 -31.32
N ARG A 207 -0.69 7.50 -31.28
CA ARG A 207 -1.53 8.05 -32.35
C ARG A 207 -2.46 9.10 -31.76
N ARG A 208 -2.48 10.29 -32.35
CA ARG A 208 -3.36 11.38 -31.95
C ARG A 208 -4.42 11.63 -33.03
N HIS A 209 -5.67 11.76 -32.59
CA HIS A 209 -6.80 12.13 -33.43
C HIS A 209 -7.13 13.61 -33.23
N GLU A 210 -6.91 14.44 -34.24
CA GLU A 210 -7.37 15.84 -34.24
C GLU A 210 -8.47 16.05 -35.28
N SER A 211 -9.21 17.14 -35.13
CA SER A 211 -10.29 17.52 -36.06
C SER A 211 -9.73 17.84 -37.46
N GLY A 212 -9.54 16.80 -38.28
CA GLY A 212 -9.04 16.89 -39.65
C GLY A 212 -7.88 15.94 -39.99
N GLY A 213 -7.37 15.14 -39.06
CA GLY A 213 -6.27 14.21 -39.36
C GLY A 213 -5.85 13.30 -38.21
N ILE A 214 -5.00 12.34 -38.56
CA ILE A 214 -4.35 11.40 -37.65
C ILE A 214 -2.84 11.67 -37.71
N GLU A 215 -2.22 11.85 -36.55
CA GLU A 215 -0.77 12.06 -36.44
C GLU A 215 -0.16 11.03 -35.49
N ASP A 216 0.91 10.38 -35.94
CA ASP A 216 1.61 9.36 -35.16
C ASP A 216 2.91 9.93 -34.58
N PHE A 217 3.14 9.67 -33.29
CA PHE A 217 4.27 10.17 -32.50
C PHE A 217 5.12 9.01 -31.96
N SER A 218 6.44 9.18 -32.00
CA SER A 218 7.36 8.42 -31.16
C SER A 218 7.29 8.91 -29.72
N PHE A 219 7.95 8.20 -28.80
CA PHE A 219 8.00 8.65 -27.41
C PHE A 219 8.63 10.04 -27.28
N THR A 220 9.70 10.32 -28.01
CA THR A 220 10.44 11.57 -27.91
C THR A 220 9.68 12.75 -28.52
N GLU A 221 8.94 12.52 -29.60
CA GLU A 221 8.06 13.51 -30.21
C GLU A 221 6.86 13.82 -29.30
N MET A 222 6.30 12.80 -28.64
CA MET A 222 5.23 13.00 -27.64
C MET A 222 5.75 13.84 -26.46
N LEU A 223 6.92 13.52 -25.89
CA LEU A 223 7.53 14.35 -24.84
C LEU A 223 7.72 15.80 -25.31
N SER A 224 8.23 15.99 -26.53
CA SER A 224 8.43 17.30 -27.14
C SER A 224 7.11 18.05 -27.34
N HIS A 225 6.04 17.36 -27.77
CA HIS A 225 4.70 17.92 -27.93
C HIS A 225 4.18 18.52 -26.61
N PHE A 226 4.38 17.82 -25.49
CA PHE A 226 4.03 18.32 -24.15
C PHE A 226 5.08 19.26 -23.54
N LYS A 227 6.14 19.58 -24.29
CA LYS A 227 7.27 20.44 -23.92
C LYS A 227 8.08 19.88 -22.75
N ILE A 228 8.13 18.56 -22.58
CA ILE A 228 8.97 17.89 -21.58
C ILE A 228 10.42 17.89 -22.07
N GLN A 229 11.30 18.58 -21.36
CA GLN A 229 12.71 18.70 -21.75
C GLN A 229 13.61 17.77 -20.93
N CYS A 230 13.11 17.25 -19.80
CA CYS A 230 13.85 16.32 -18.96
C CYS A 230 12.96 15.15 -18.53
N LEU A 231 13.48 13.93 -18.69
CA LEU A 231 12.93 12.69 -18.21
C LEU A 231 13.86 12.13 -17.13
N GLU A 232 13.34 11.97 -15.92
CA GLU A 232 14.05 11.35 -14.80
C GLU A 232 13.41 9.99 -14.50
N MET A 233 14.21 8.93 -14.41
CA MET A 233 13.79 7.56 -14.12
C MET A 233 14.58 7.03 -12.94
N TYR A 234 13.92 6.74 -11.82
CA TYR A 234 14.63 6.37 -10.60
C TYR A 234 14.08 5.11 -9.94
N ILE A 235 14.96 4.24 -9.44
CA ILE A 235 14.57 3.29 -8.41
C ILE A 235 14.69 3.98 -7.05
N GLY A 236 13.57 4.08 -6.34
CA GLY A 236 13.50 4.67 -5.01
C GLY A 236 13.47 3.62 -3.91
N ILE A 237 14.44 3.66 -3.00
CA ILE A 237 14.54 2.72 -1.87
C ILE A 237 14.24 3.50 -0.58
N LEU A 238 13.13 3.20 0.08
CA LEU A 238 12.64 4.03 1.19
C LEU A 238 13.35 3.75 2.51
N PHE A 239 13.36 2.50 2.96
CA PHE A 239 13.85 2.13 4.29
C PHE A 239 14.98 1.09 4.24
N ASP A 240 15.76 1.03 5.32
CA ASP A 240 16.67 -0.08 5.59
C ASP A 240 16.01 -1.19 6.42
N ILE A 241 16.80 -2.19 6.82
CA ILE A 241 16.33 -3.32 7.62
C ILE A 241 15.96 -2.95 9.07
N THR A 242 16.39 -1.76 9.53
CA THR A 242 16.14 -1.19 10.86
C THR A 242 15.00 -0.17 10.86
N ASP A 243 14.28 -0.07 9.73
CA ASP A 243 13.21 0.90 9.48
C ASP A 243 13.69 2.37 9.44
N ALA A 244 15.00 2.62 9.41
CA ALA A 244 15.57 3.95 9.16
C ALA A 244 15.56 4.26 7.65
N PRO A 245 15.68 5.55 7.24
CA PRO A 245 15.81 5.88 5.83
C PRO A 245 16.97 5.11 5.18
N ALA A 246 16.74 4.54 3.99
CA ALA A 246 17.75 3.74 3.31
C ALA A 246 19.01 4.56 2.98
N SER A 247 20.14 3.87 2.87
CA SER A 247 21.42 4.42 2.41
C SER A 247 22.18 3.40 1.56
N ILE A 248 23.09 3.89 0.72
CA ILE A 248 23.97 3.06 -0.12
C ILE A 248 24.80 2.09 0.74
N ASP A 249 25.33 2.56 1.87
CA ASP A 249 26.19 1.74 2.75
C ASP A 249 25.44 0.55 3.37
N VAL A 250 24.19 0.76 3.75
CA VAL A 250 23.32 -0.32 4.21
C VAL A 250 23.03 -1.29 3.06
N ASP A 251 22.69 -0.78 1.88
CA ASP A 251 22.38 -1.60 0.69
C ASP A 251 23.58 -2.48 0.26
N LYS A 252 24.80 -1.93 0.33
CA LYS A 252 26.06 -2.65 0.13
C LYS A 252 26.24 -3.75 1.18
N ARG A 253 26.10 -3.43 2.47
CA ARG A 253 26.27 -4.39 3.58
C ARG A 253 25.28 -5.55 3.53
N ASN A 254 24.07 -5.32 3.01
CA ASN A 254 23.03 -6.34 2.89
C ASN A 254 23.04 -7.08 1.55
N GLY A 255 23.98 -6.77 0.65
CA GLY A 255 24.21 -7.52 -0.60
C GLY A 255 23.26 -7.22 -1.76
N PHE A 256 22.42 -6.18 -1.66
CA PHE A 256 21.45 -5.83 -2.72
C PHE A 256 22.02 -4.79 -3.71
N TYR A 257 22.98 -3.98 -3.29
CA TYR A 257 23.64 -2.97 -4.14
C TYR A 257 24.28 -3.57 -5.40
N SER A 258 24.92 -4.73 -5.28
CA SER A 258 25.58 -5.40 -6.41
C SER A 258 24.62 -5.73 -7.55
N SER A 259 23.37 -6.10 -7.22
CA SER A 259 22.33 -6.39 -8.20
C SER A 259 21.81 -5.13 -8.89
N ASN A 260 21.69 -4.01 -8.17
CA ASN A 260 21.42 -2.71 -8.77
C ASN A 260 22.57 -2.28 -9.68
N LYS A 261 23.83 -2.48 -9.26
CA LYS A 261 25.01 -2.13 -10.04
C LYS A 261 25.10 -2.90 -11.34
N GLU A 262 24.81 -4.20 -11.32
CA GLU A 262 24.75 -5.02 -12.52
C GLU A 262 23.67 -4.53 -13.50
N GLY A 263 22.46 -4.25 -12.99
CA GLY A 263 21.37 -3.70 -13.79
C GLY A 263 21.70 -2.31 -14.36
N PHE A 264 22.28 -1.44 -13.53
CA PHE A 264 22.73 -0.11 -13.93
C PHE A 264 23.78 -0.18 -15.04
N ASN A 265 24.78 -1.05 -14.91
CA ASN A 265 25.80 -1.25 -15.94
C ASN A 265 25.17 -1.71 -17.27
N TYR A 266 24.20 -2.62 -17.23
CA TYR A 266 23.46 -3.02 -18.43
C TYR A 266 22.77 -1.82 -19.11
N LEU A 267 22.08 -0.98 -18.34
CA LEU A 267 21.40 0.21 -18.86
C LEU A 267 22.42 1.20 -19.43
N LEU A 268 23.51 1.45 -18.70
CA LEU A 268 24.59 2.35 -19.09
C LEU A 268 25.27 1.90 -20.38
N ASP A 269 25.60 0.62 -20.51
CA ASP A 269 26.22 0.05 -21.71
C ASP A 269 25.28 0.17 -22.90
N LYS A 270 23.98 -0.09 -22.70
CA LYS A 270 22.95 0.10 -23.72
C LYS A 270 22.84 1.56 -24.17
N THR A 271 22.94 2.52 -23.24
CA THR A 271 22.97 3.95 -23.56
C THR A 271 24.25 4.34 -24.31
N LYS A 272 25.42 3.88 -23.86
CA LYS A 272 26.73 4.18 -24.48
C LYS A 272 26.84 3.63 -25.90
N ASN A 273 26.34 2.42 -26.13
CA ASN A 273 26.37 1.76 -27.43
C ASN A 273 25.35 2.34 -28.41
N SER A 274 24.45 3.22 -27.96
CA SER A 274 23.48 3.89 -28.82
C SER A 274 24.04 5.19 -29.37
N GLU A 275 24.03 5.35 -30.70
CA GLU A 275 24.40 6.62 -31.35
C GLU A 275 23.44 7.77 -31.00
N LYS A 276 22.24 7.46 -30.47
CA LYS A 276 21.19 8.44 -30.13
C LYS A 276 21.47 9.22 -28.85
N PHE A 277 22.42 8.77 -28.03
CA PHE A 277 22.72 9.40 -26.76
C PHE A 277 24.13 10.00 -26.72
N GLU A 278 24.26 11.08 -25.95
CA GLU A 278 25.51 11.70 -25.54
C GLU A 278 25.55 11.67 -24.01
N ILE A 279 26.50 10.94 -23.43
CA ILE A 279 26.65 10.87 -21.98
C ILE A 279 27.19 12.21 -21.47
N ILE A 280 26.51 12.79 -20.49
CA ILE A 280 26.91 14.05 -19.83
C ILE A 280 27.67 13.73 -18.54
N ASP A 281 27.12 12.86 -17.70
CA ASP A 281 27.66 12.54 -16.39
C ASP A 281 27.31 11.11 -15.97
N VAL A 282 28.20 10.50 -15.18
CA VAL A 282 28.02 9.16 -14.62
C VAL A 282 28.55 9.15 -13.18
N ASP A 283 27.70 8.78 -12.24
CA ASP A 283 28.05 8.53 -10.85
C ASP A 283 27.89 7.02 -10.56
N ASP A 284 29.01 6.29 -10.60
CA ASP A 284 29.05 4.85 -10.37
C ASP A 284 28.78 4.43 -8.91
N GLU A 285 28.87 5.36 -7.95
CA GLU A 285 28.57 5.09 -6.54
C GLU A 285 27.08 5.25 -6.26
N ARG A 286 26.45 6.28 -6.82
CA ARG A 286 25.01 6.49 -6.72
C ARG A 286 24.22 5.74 -7.79
N LEU A 287 24.92 5.05 -8.70
CA LEU A 287 24.34 4.37 -9.85
C LEU A 287 23.48 5.33 -10.67
N GLN A 288 24.01 6.50 -11.01
CA GLN A 288 23.30 7.53 -11.77
C GLN A 288 23.98 7.81 -13.10
N VAL A 289 23.17 8.07 -14.13
CA VAL A 289 23.65 8.51 -15.43
C VAL A 289 22.76 9.65 -15.92
N GLU A 290 23.40 10.68 -16.46
CA GLU A 290 22.75 11.76 -17.20
C GLU A 290 23.22 11.71 -18.66
N ALA A 291 22.26 11.67 -19.58
CA ALA A 291 22.53 11.60 -21.00
C ALA A 291 21.59 12.53 -21.78
N LYS A 292 22.10 13.14 -22.84
CA LYS A 292 21.31 13.91 -23.79
C LYS A 292 20.87 13.01 -24.94
N HIS A 293 19.57 12.92 -25.17
CA HIS A 293 19.03 12.28 -26.37
C HIS A 293 19.19 13.24 -27.57
N LYS A 294 20.15 12.95 -28.45
CA LYS A 294 20.57 13.84 -29.54
C LYS A 294 19.42 14.28 -30.47
N PRO A 295 18.51 13.38 -30.92
CA PRO A 295 17.43 13.78 -31.84
C PRO A 295 16.45 14.80 -31.27
N SER A 296 16.13 14.73 -29.97
CA SER A 296 15.12 15.60 -29.34
C SER A 296 15.70 16.66 -28.41
N ASN A 297 17.01 16.63 -28.15
CA ASN A 297 17.69 17.41 -27.10
C ASN A 297 17.11 17.19 -25.68
N THR A 298 16.33 16.13 -25.46
CA THR A 298 15.78 15.79 -24.14
C THR A 298 16.91 15.27 -23.24
N ILE A 299 16.97 15.76 -22.00
CA ILE A 299 17.86 15.22 -20.97
C ILE A 299 17.19 14.01 -20.31
N VAL A 300 17.86 12.87 -20.33
CA VAL A 300 17.43 11.64 -19.66
C VAL A 300 18.35 11.38 -18.49
N LYS A 301 17.78 11.26 -17.29
CA LYS A 301 18.48 10.89 -16.06
C LYS A 301 17.96 9.56 -15.58
N CYS A 302 18.84 8.62 -15.30
CA CYS A 302 18.49 7.35 -14.68
C CYS A 302 19.29 7.19 -13.39
N GLY A 303 18.69 6.61 -12.35
CA GLY A 303 19.52 6.17 -11.22
C GLY A 303 18.84 5.59 -10.00
N ALA A 304 19.62 5.38 -8.94
CA ALA A 304 19.11 4.95 -7.65
C ALA A 304 19.00 6.14 -6.68
N LEU A 305 17.96 6.10 -5.85
CA LEU A 305 17.71 7.07 -4.78
C LEU A 305 17.46 6.34 -3.47
N TYR A 306 18.01 6.88 -2.39
CA TYR A 306 17.96 6.25 -1.08
C TYR A 306 17.32 7.18 -0.03
N GLY A 307 16.36 6.64 0.72
CA GLY A 307 15.70 7.32 1.82
C GLY A 307 15.05 8.64 1.37
N ASN A 308 15.47 9.73 2.01
CA ASN A 308 14.86 11.05 1.80
C ASN A 308 15.08 11.60 0.39
N GLU A 309 16.09 11.12 -0.35
CA GLU A 309 16.33 11.49 -1.75
C GLU A 309 15.13 11.17 -2.64
N VAL A 310 14.36 10.12 -2.30
CA VAL A 310 13.13 9.75 -3.00
C VAL A 310 12.12 10.87 -2.99
N THR A 311 11.83 11.41 -1.80
CA THR A 311 10.88 12.54 -1.66
C THR A 311 11.45 13.82 -2.23
N GLU A 312 12.76 14.04 -2.12
CA GLU A 312 13.43 15.21 -2.68
C GLU A 312 13.29 15.24 -4.19
N LYS A 313 13.47 14.10 -4.87
CA LYS A 313 13.28 14.02 -6.31
C LYS A 313 11.81 14.06 -6.71
N LEU A 314 10.93 13.30 -6.05
CA LEU A 314 9.51 13.31 -6.40
C LEU A 314 8.85 14.67 -6.17
N PHE A 315 9.23 15.41 -5.12
CA PHE A 315 8.50 16.60 -4.68
C PHE A 315 9.27 17.90 -4.80
N ARG A 316 10.58 17.84 -5.14
CA ARG A 316 11.52 18.96 -5.02
C ARG A 316 11.52 19.59 -3.63
N LYS A 317 11.21 18.78 -2.62
CA LYS A 317 11.15 19.16 -1.21
C LYS A 317 11.66 17.99 -0.37
N LYS A 318 12.62 18.27 0.51
CA LYS A 318 13.10 17.27 1.47
C LYS A 318 12.03 17.01 2.52
N VAL A 319 11.39 15.85 2.43
CA VAL A 319 10.44 15.35 3.42
C VAL A 319 11.00 14.03 3.97
N PRO A 320 11.10 13.84 5.28
CA PRO A 320 11.54 12.56 5.82
C PRO A 320 10.64 11.41 5.34
N VAL A 321 11.21 10.34 4.78
CA VAL A 321 10.42 9.13 4.44
C VAL A 321 9.82 8.48 5.68
N SER A 322 10.38 8.74 6.86
CA SER A 322 9.79 8.35 8.14
C SER A 322 8.38 8.93 8.35
N ASP A 323 8.06 10.07 7.73
CA ASP A 323 6.73 10.67 7.82
C ASP A 323 5.68 9.79 7.10
N LEU A 324 6.11 8.84 6.26
CA LEU A 324 5.24 7.82 5.68
C LEU A 324 4.76 6.78 6.71
N LEU A 325 5.46 6.64 7.85
CA LEU A 325 5.15 5.70 8.93
C LEU A 325 4.14 6.25 9.96
N LEU A 326 3.56 7.43 9.74
CA LEU A 326 2.85 8.21 10.77
C LEU A 326 1.47 7.70 11.20
N LEU A 327 0.93 6.63 10.60
CA LEU A 327 -0.39 6.12 10.97
C LEU A 327 -0.25 4.93 11.92
N ARG A 328 -0.07 5.21 13.21
CA ARG A 328 -0.03 4.22 14.30
C ARG A 328 -1.43 3.97 14.84
N TYR A 329 -2.07 2.94 14.30
CA TYR A 329 -3.40 2.53 14.68
C TYR A 329 -3.39 1.16 15.34
N ASP A 330 -4.26 1.01 16.33
CA ASP A 330 -4.37 -0.22 17.10
C ASP A 330 -5.21 -1.28 16.38
N ASP A 331 -5.95 -0.91 15.33
CA ASP A 331 -6.88 -1.77 14.60
C ASP A 331 -6.30 -3.14 14.29
N ILE A 332 -5.10 -3.21 13.70
CA ILE A 332 -4.56 -4.46 13.20
C ILE A 332 -3.99 -5.32 14.32
N TRP A 333 -3.08 -4.80 15.13
CA TRP A 333 -2.41 -5.62 16.15
C TRP A 333 -3.41 -6.06 17.23
N LEU A 334 -4.30 -5.17 17.66
CA LEU A 334 -5.28 -5.47 18.70
C LEU A 334 -6.27 -6.51 18.19
N SER A 335 -6.89 -6.25 17.04
CA SER A 335 -7.93 -7.12 16.52
C SER A 335 -7.38 -8.47 16.09
N GLN A 336 -6.12 -8.55 15.65
CA GLN A 336 -5.48 -9.83 15.37
C GLN A 336 -5.33 -10.66 16.65
N LEU A 337 -4.82 -10.08 17.74
CA LEU A 337 -4.67 -10.78 19.01
C LEU A 337 -6.03 -11.19 19.59
N VAL A 338 -7.01 -10.28 19.58
CA VAL A 338 -8.39 -10.57 20.00
C VAL A 338 -8.96 -11.71 19.15
N ALA A 339 -8.84 -11.66 17.82
CA ALA A 339 -9.38 -12.70 16.95
C ALA A 339 -8.72 -14.07 17.15
N ILE A 340 -7.41 -14.13 17.44
CA ILE A 340 -6.73 -15.39 17.79
C ILE A 340 -7.34 -15.98 19.07
N SER A 341 -7.45 -15.19 20.14
CA SER A 341 -8.02 -15.62 21.42
C SER A 341 -9.49 -16.02 21.28
N GLU A 342 -10.30 -15.19 20.63
CA GLU A 342 -11.72 -15.44 20.43
C GLU A 342 -11.95 -16.69 19.57
N ARG A 343 -11.16 -16.89 18.51
CA ARG A 343 -11.24 -18.11 17.70
C ARG A 343 -10.84 -19.35 18.50
N ALA A 344 -9.76 -19.28 19.29
CA ALA A 344 -9.33 -20.40 20.15
C ALA A 344 -10.44 -20.80 21.13
N ASN A 345 -11.07 -19.83 21.79
CA ASN A 345 -12.20 -20.06 22.69
C ASN A 345 -13.41 -20.64 21.94
N LEU A 346 -13.71 -20.13 20.75
CA LEU A 346 -14.80 -20.66 19.93
C LEU A 346 -14.57 -22.14 19.60
N LEU A 347 -13.36 -22.51 19.16
CA LEU A 347 -13.01 -23.89 18.83
C LEU A 347 -13.17 -24.80 20.06
N LYS A 348 -12.56 -24.40 21.19
CA LYS A 348 -12.52 -25.17 22.44
C LYS A 348 -13.87 -25.31 23.14
N PHE A 349 -14.56 -24.19 23.34
CA PHE A 349 -15.76 -24.11 24.18
C PHE A 349 -17.07 -23.96 23.39
N GLY A 350 -16.99 -23.72 22.07
CA GLY A 350 -18.16 -23.43 21.25
C GLY A 350 -18.72 -22.02 21.41
N LYS A 351 -18.13 -21.19 22.29
CA LYS A 351 -18.53 -19.80 22.55
C LYS A 351 -17.31 -18.96 22.93
N ASN A 352 -17.44 -17.64 22.81
CA ASN A 352 -16.44 -16.66 23.22
C ASN A 352 -17.11 -15.31 23.57
N TYR A 353 -16.33 -14.31 23.97
CA TYR A 353 -16.89 -13.02 24.41
C TYR A 353 -17.59 -12.28 23.28
N THR A 354 -17.11 -12.42 22.04
CA THR A 354 -17.66 -11.78 20.86
C THR A 354 -19.06 -12.31 20.55
N THR A 355 -19.25 -13.63 20.58
CA THR A 355 -20.58 -14.23 20.35
C THR A 355 -21.53 -13.95 21.51
N ILE A 356 -21.04 -13.99 22.77
CA ILE A 356 -21.82 -13.57 23.95
C ILE A 356 -22.29 -12.12 23.81
N LEU A 357 -21.38 -11.19 23.52
CA LEU A 357 -21.70 -9.78 23.40
C LEU A 357 -22.72 -9.54 22.28
N LYS A 358 -22.57 -10.19 21.13
CA LYS A 358 -23.55 -10.10 20.03
C LYS A 358 -24.93 -10.60 20.43
N GLU A 359 -25.02 -11.72 21.16
CA GLU A 359 -26.29 -12.21 21.69
C GLU A 359 -26.94 -11.22 22.67
N ILE A 360 -26.15 -10.58 23.54
CA ILE A 360 -26.63 -9.56 24.47
C ILE A 360 -27.13 -8.33 23.70
N LEU A 361 -26.38 -7.85 22.71
CA LEU A 361 -26.75 -6.71 21.86
C LEU A 361 -28.08 -6.92 21.12
N ILE A 362 -28.41 -8.16 20.78
CA ILE A 362 -29.70 -8.51 20.15
C ILE A 362 -30.84 -8.52 21.18
N LYS A 363 -30.58 -8.97 22.41
CA LYS A 363 -31.61 -9.22 23.43
C LYS A 363 -31.87 -8.02 24.35
N ASP A 364 -30.89 -7.15 24.58
CA ASP A 364 -31.00 -6.01 25.49
C ASP A 364 -30.85 -4.67 24.75
N TRP A 365 -31.98 -3.99 24.59
CA TRP A 365 -32.07 -2.67 23.99
C TRP A 365 -31.16 -1.62 24.66
N ASN A 366 -31.00 -1.67 25.98
CA ASN A 366 -30.17 -0.69 26.69
C ASN A 366 -28.69 -0.89 26.37
N VAL A 367 -28.23 -2.14 26.29
CA VAL A 367 -26.86 -2.46 25.88
C VAL A 367 -26.64 -2.02 24.43
N ARG A 368 -27.59 -2.30 23.53
CA ARG A 368 -27.51 -1.85 22.13
C ARG A 368 -27.40 -0.33 22.04
N ARG A 369 -28.25 0.41 22.75
CA ARG A 369 -28.22 1.88 22.77
C ARG A 369 -26.88 2.44 23.27
N LEU A 370 -26.32 1.90 24.35
CA LEU A 370 -25.02 2.32 24.88
C LEU A 370 -23.87 1.97 23.92
N TYR A 371 -23.97 0.85 23.23
CA TYR A 371 -23.01 0.42 22.22
C TYR A 371 -23.06 1.29 20.96
N ASP A 372 -24.26 1.68 20.50
CA ASP A 372 -24.43 2.66 19.42
C ASP A 372 -23.89 4.04 19.82
N GLU A 373 -24.07 4.47 21.07
CA GLU A 373 -23.46 5.70 21.61
C GLU A 373 -21.93 5.63 21.58
N PHE A 374 -21.36 4.49 21.96
CA PHE A 374 -19.92 4.24 21.88
C PHE A 374 -19.38 4.35 20.44
N ILE A 375 -20.04 3.72 19.46
CA ILE A 375 -19.67 3.84 18.04
C ILE A 375 -19.80 5.29 17.55
N ASN A 376 -20.93 5.95 17.80
CA ASN A 376 -21.21 7.30 17.32
C ASN A 376 -20.27 8.36 17.90
N SER A 377 -19.71 8.10 19.09
CA SER A 377 -18.68 8.90 19.74
C SER A 377 -17.25 8.61 19.25
N GLU A 378 -17.09 7.78 18.22
CA GLU A 378 -15.80 7.32 17.70
C GLU A 378 -14.95 6.63 18.79
N GLY A 379 -15.61 5.83 19.63
CA GLY A 379 -14.98 5.06 20.68
C GLY A 379 -14.48 5.89 21.87
N SER A 380 -15.25 6.89 22.31
CA SER A 380 -14.84 7.72 23.45
C SER A 380 -14.72 6.90 24.73
N GLU A 381 -13.73 7.24 25.56
CA GLU A 381 -13.45 6.53 26.82
C GLU A 381 -14.64 6.62 27.78
N GLU A 382 -15.33 7.76 27.81
CA GLU A 382 -16.54 7.96 28.62
C GLU A 382 -17.64 6.96 28.24
N THR A 383 -17.99 6.87 26.95
CA THR A 383 -19.03 5.94 26.48
C THR A 383 -18.63 4.48 26.65
N LEU A 384 -17.34 4.16 26.51
CA LEU A 384 -16.80 2.82 26.73
C LEU A 384 -16.95 2.42 28.20
N ASN A 385 -16.60 3.32 29.13
CA ASN A 385 -16.77 3.11 30.57
C ASN A 385 -18.24 2.93 30.95
N LYS A 386 -19.14 3.75 30.39
CA LYS A 386 -20.59 3.61 30.61
C LYS A 386 -21.10 2.23 30.17
N LEU A 387 -20.73 1.79 28.97
CA LEU A 387 -21.11 0.48 28.45
C LEU A 387 -20.52 -0.66 29.29
N MET A 388 -19.24 -0.59 29.61
CA MET A 388 -18.54 -1.60 30.42
C MET A 388 -19.18 -1.74 31.81
N ASN A 389 -19.43 -0.62 32.51
CA ASN A 389 -20.07 -0.65 33.82
C ASN A 389 -21.46 -1.31 33.76
N PHE A 390 -22.24 -1.04 32.72
CA PHE A 390 -23.55 -1.67 32.55
C PHE A 390 -23.43 -3.18 32.30
N LEU A 391 -22.51 -3.59 31.42
CA LEU A 391 -22.25 -4.99 31.10
C LEU A 391 -21.75 -5.77 32.32
N LEU A 392 -20.82 -5.22 33.09
CA LEU A 392 -20.29 -5.88 34.29
C LEU A 392 -21.33 -5.96 35.41
N ASN A 393 -22.15 -4.93 35.60
CA ASN A 393 -23.18 -4.96 36.64
C ASN A 393 -24.30 -5.96 36.34
N LYS A 394 -24.70 -6.12 35.07
CA LYS A 394 -25.88 -6.93 34.69
C LYS A 394 -25.53 -8.29 34.10
N TYR A 395 -24.40 -8.41 33.41
CA TYR A 395 -24.01 -9.56 32.59
C TYR A 395 -22.65 -10.14 32.95
N SER A 396 -22.03 -9.76 34.08
CA SER A 396 -20.69 -10.28 34.44
C SER A 396 -20.63 -11.81 34.39
N GLU A 397 -21.62 -12.53 34.91
CA GLU A 397 -21.62 -14.01 34.89
C GLU A 397 -21.66 -14.60 33.46
N SER A 398 -22.12 -13.84 32.47
CA SER A 398 -22.13 -14.27 31.06
C SER A 398 -20.74 -14.27 30.43
N PHE A 399 -19.74 -13.68 31.08
CA PHE A 399 -18.35 -13.56 30.61
C PHE A 399 -17.40 -14.32 31.55
N PRO A 400 -17.17 -15.63 31.33
CA PRO A 400 -16.31 -16.46 32.18
C PRO A 400 -14.85 -16.05 32.09
N SER A 401 -14.13 -16.03 33.20
CA SER A 401 -12.69 -15.68 33.22
C SER A 401 -11.80 -16.69 32.49
N GLU A 402 -12.29 -17.93 32.31
CA GLU A 402 -11.60 -18.98 31.54
C GLU A 402 -11.44 -18.65 30.05
N PHE A 403 -12.23 -17.72 29.52
CA PHE A 403 -12.09 -17.24 28.13
C PHE A 403 -11.06 -16.11 28.01
N CYS A 404 -10.59 -15.56 29.14
CA CYS A 404 -9.58 -14.52 29.13
C CYS A 404 -8.18 -15.11 28.93
N LEU A 405 -7.30 -14.34 28.30
CA LEU A 405 -5.87 -14.64 28.33
C LEU A 405 -5.37 -14.56 29.78
N SER A 406 -4.51 -15.49 30.18
CA SER A 406 -3.95 -15.55 31.55
C SER A 406 -3.20 -14.27 31.96
N SER A 407 -2.80 -13.44 31.01
CA SER A 407 -2.13 -12.15 31.21
C SER A 407 -3.06 -10.94 31.28
N LYS A 408 -4.38 -11.11 31.10
CA LYS A 408 -5.37 -10.02 31.08
C LYS A 408 -6.50 -10.26 32.06
N GLU A 409 -6.87 -9.18 32.73
CA GLU A 409 -8.10 -9.13 33.51
C GLU A 409 -9.31 -9.14 32.57
N LYS A 410 -10.41 -9.69 33.07
CA LYS A 410 -11.68 -9.83 32.35
C LYS A 410 -12.18 -8.51 31.77
N ASP A 411 -12.12 -7.45 32.55
CA ASP A 411 -12.65 -6.14 32.17
C ASP A 411 -11.83 -5.53 31.02
N GLU A 412 -10.51 -5.70 31.05
CA GLU A 412 -9.62 -5.25 29.97
C GLU A 412 -9.89 -6.04 28.68
N TYR A 413 -10.01 -7.37 28.80
CA TYR A 413 -10.26 -8.21 27.64
C TYR A 413 -11.61 -7.93 26.99
N LEU A 414 -12.68 -7.78 27.78
CA LEU A 414 -14.00 -7.42 27.27
C LEU A 414 -14.00 -6.03 26.61
N SER A 415 -13.27 -5.07 27.19
CA SER A 415 -13.11 -3.75 26.58
C SER A 415 -12.42 -3.81 25.21
N ASP A 416 -11.39 -4.64 25.07
CA ASP A 416 -10.71 -4.84 23.78
C ASP A 416 -11.65 -5.51 22.75
N VAL A 417 -12.48 -6.46 23.17
CA VAL A 417 -13.51 -7.10 22.33
C VAL A 417 -14.55 -6.07 21.84
N ILE A 418 -15.03 -5.18 22.71
CA ILE A 418 -15.98 -4.11 22.35
C ILE A 418 -15.36 -3.16 21.33
N GLN A 419 -14.10 -2.75 21.53
CA GLN A 419 -13.41 -1.82 20.63
C GLN A 419 -13.13 -2.46 19.26
N PHE A 420 -12.77 -3.75 19.23
CA PHE A 420 -12.68 -4.53 18.00
C PHE A 420 -14.03 -4.61 17.28
N LEU A 421 -15.09 -5.01 17.99
CA LEU A 421 -16.45 -5.12 17.43
C LEU A 421 -16.94 -3.79 16.86
N GLY A 422 -16.77 -2.70 17.61
CA GLY A 422 -17.14 -1.36 17.18
C GLY A 422 -16.37 -0.93 15.93
N SER A 423 -15.08 -1.27 15.86
CA SER A 423 -14.25 -1.00 14.68
C SER A 423 -14.61 -1.87 13.48
N VAL A 424 -15.33 -2.96 13.63
CA VAL A 424 -15.90 -3.74 12.53
C VAL A 424 -17.22 -3.11 12.07
N GLU A 425 -18.10 -2.73 13.02
CA GLU A 425 -19.49 -2.34 12.75
C GLU A 425 -19.72 -0.86 12.38
N ALA A 426 -18.86 0.07 12.83
CA ALA A 426 -18.96 1.51 12.51
C ALA A 426 -18.89 1.82 11.00
#